data_AF-A0A0M7BB15-F1
#
_entry.id   AF-A0A0M7BB15-F1
#
_cell.length_a   1.000
_cell.length_b   1.000
_cell.length_c   1.000
_cell.angle_alpha   90.00
_cell.angle_beta   90.00
_cell.angle_gamma   90.00
#
_symmetry.space_group_name_H-M   'P 1'
#
loop_
_entity.id
_entity.type
_entity.pdbx_description
1 polymer ?
#
loop_
_entity_poly.entity_id
_entity_poly.type
_entity_poly.pdbx_seq_one_letter_code
_entity_poly.pdbx_strand_id
1 'polypeptide(L)'
;MVTDKLGSYAAAKAKLAPGVEHRRHKGINNAAEASHRHTRRREKVMGGFKSPRQAQRFLSAHDQTDAIFRPRRHRLSARSYHHARQDAFALWADYTTELSA
;
A
#
# COMPACT_ATOMS: atom_id res chain seq x y z
N MET A 1 -2.43 -18.91 -11.05
CA MET A 1 -1.59 -18.44 -9.92
C MET A 1 -0.17 -18.21 -10.38
N VAL A 2 0.42 -17.10 -9.94
CA VAL A 2 1.84 -16.74 -10.17
C VAL A 2 2.52 -16.79 -8.81
N THR A 3 3.63 -17.51 -8.70
CA THR A 3 4.46 -17.55 -7.50
C THR A 3 5.92 -17.46 -7.90
N ASP A 4 6.80 -17.25 -6.93
CA ASP A 4 8.21 -17.51 -7.15
C ASP A 4 8.44 -19.01 -7.47
N LYS A 5 9.67 -19.35 -7.89
CA LYS A 5 10.02 -20.68 -8.40
C LYS A 5 10.27 -21.74 -7.32
N LEU A 6 9.92 -21.50 -6.05
CA LEU A 6 10.08 -22.47 -4.98
C LEU A 6 9.27 -23.76 -5.24
N GLY A 7 9.93 -24.90 -5.10
CA GLY A 7 9.33 -26.23 -5.34
C GLY A 7 8.19 -26.57 -4.36
N SER A 8 8.23 -26.02 -3.14
CA SER A 8 7.20 -26.20 -2.10
C SER A 8 5.81 -25.71 -2.53
N TYR A 9 5.72 -24.74 -3.44
CA TYR A 9 4.43 -24.22 -3.89
C TYR A 9 3.64 -25.20 -4.74
N ALA A 10 4.29 -26.18 -5.39
CA ALA A 10 3.57 -27.21 -6.13
C ALA A 10 2.65 -28.03 -5.20
N ALA A 11 3.19 -28.42 -4.04
CA ALA A 11 2.45 -29.14 -3.01
C ALA A 11 1.36 -28.25 -2.38
N ALA A 12 1.69 -27.00 -2.04
CA ALA A 12 0.71 -26.06 -1.49
C ALA A 12 -0.45 -25.79 -2.45
N LYS A 13 -0.14 -25.59 -3.74
CA LYS A 13 -1.13 -25.40 -4.81
C LYS A 13 -2.07 -26.60 -4.94
N ALA A 14 -1.55 -27.82 -4.93
CA ALA A 14 -2.37 -29.03 -5.02
C ALA A 14 -3.42 -29.10 -3.90
N LYS A 15 -3.09 -28.61 -2.71
CA LYS A 15 -4.00 -28.56 -1.56
C LYS A 15 -4.97 -27.38 -1.58
N LEU A 16 -4.50 -26.19 -1.95
CA LEU A 16 -5.26 -24.94 -1.77
C LEU A 16 -6.02 -24.48 -3.02
N ALA A 17 -5.51 -24.80 -4.21
CA ALA A 17 -6.04 -24.31 -5.48
C ALA A 17 -5.91 -25.39 -6.57
N PRO A 18 -6.57 -26.55 -6.41
CA PRO A 18 -6.56 -27.59 -7.42
C PRO A 18 -7.15 -27.06 -8.74
N GLY A 19 -6.57 -27.45 -9.87
CA GLY A 19 -7.03 -27.03 -11.21
C GLY A 19 -6.57 -25.64 -11.67
N VAL A 20 -6.06 -24.77 -10.79
CA VAL A 20 -5.57 -23.44 -11.20
C VAL A 20 -4.27 -23.57 -12.00
N GLU A 21 -4.12 -22.89 -13.13
CA GLU A 21 -2.86 -22.88 -13.88
C GLU A 21 -1.72 -22.27 -13.03
N HIS A 22 -0.55 -22.91 -12.96
CA HIS A 22 0.62 -22.38 -12.24
C HIS A 22 1.65 -21.81 -13.22
N ARG A 23 1.77 -20.48 -13.27
CA ARG A 23 2.74 -19.78 -14.13
C ARG A 23 3.98 -19.43 -13.33
N ARG A 24 5.12 -20.00 -13.73
CA ARG A 24 6.44 -19.81 -13.07
C ARG A 24 7.40 -18.90 -13.86
N HIS A 25 6.89 -18.24 -14.90
CA HIS A 25 7.72 -17.38 -15.74
C HIS A 25 8.22 -16.16 -14.96
N LYS A 26 9.52 -15.86 -15.06
CA LYS A 26 10.21 -14.80 -14.29
C LYS A 26 9.57 -13.43 -14.53
N GLY A 27 9.19 -13.11 -15.76
CA GLY A 27 8.59 -11.82 -16.09
C GLY A 27 7.27 -11.56 -15.38
N ILE A 28 6.42 -12.59 -15.25
CA ILE A 28 5.09 -12.45 -14.62
C ILE A 28 5.25 -12.35 -13.10
N ASN A 29 6.16 -13.13 -12.51
CA ASN A 29 6.48 -13.01 -11.10
C ASN A 29 7.06 -11.63 -10.75
N ASN A 30 7.96 -11.11 -11.58
CA ASN A 30 8.50 -9.77 -11.39
C ASN A 30 7.42 -8.69 -11.52
N ALA A 31 6.45 -8.84 -12.42
CA ALA A 31 5.33 -7.92 -12.53
C ALA A 31 4.43 -7.95 -11.28
N ALA A 32 4.15 -9.13 -10.75
CA ALA A 32 3.41 -9.29 -9.49
C ALA A 32 4.19 -8.72 -8.28
N GLU A 33 5.50 -8.95 -8.19
CA GLU A 33 6.32 -8.33 -7.13
C GLU A 33 6.44 -6.81 -7.31
N ALA A 34 6.48 -6.33 -8.56
CA ALA A 34 6.56 -4.91 -8.87
C ALA A 34 5.28 -4.16 -8.44
N SER A 35 4.10 -4.75 -8.62
CA SER A 35 2.84 -4.14 -8.17
C SER A 35 2.81 -3.94 -6.65
N HIS A 36 3.47 -4.82 -5.88
CA HIS A 36 3.55 -4.73 -4.42
C HIS A 36 4.60 -3.73 -3.91
N ARG A 37 5.46 -3.16 -4.77
CA ARG A 37 6.55 -2.26 -4.33
C ARG A 37 6.06 -1.07 -3.52
N HIS A 38 4.91 -0.50 -3.89
CA HIS A 38 4.36 0.65 -3.20
C HIS A 38 3.95 0.30 -1.77
N THR A 39 3.22 -0.80 -1.61
CA THR A 39 2.81 -1.33 -0.30
C THR A 39 4.01 -1.73 0.54
N ARG A 40 4.99 -2.46 -0.01
CA ARG A 40 6.22 -2.83 0.73
C ARG A 40 7.03 -1.62 1.19
N ARG A 41 7.11 -0.56 0.37
CA ARG A 41 7.77 0.69 0.77
C ARG A 41 7.08 1.32 1.97
N ARG A 42 5.74 1.33 1.98
CA ARG A 42 4.93 1.86 3.07
C ARG A 42 5.09 1.02 4.34
N GLU A 43 5.01 -0.30 4.24
CA GLU A 43 5.29 -1.24 5.35
C GLU A 43 6.67 -1.02 5.96
N LYS A 44 7.69 -0.87 5.11
CA LYS A 44 9.07 -0.66 5.55
C LYS A 44 9.27 0.68 6.25
N VAL A 45 8.63 1.75 5.79
CA VAL A 45 8.65 3.07 6.46
C VAL A 45 8.02 2.98 7.86
N MET A 46 7.00 2.13 8.03
CA MET A 46 6.28 1.95 9.29
C MET A 46 6.92 0.91 10.24
N GLY A 47 8.04 0.28 9.84
CA GLY A 47 8.72 -0.73 10.68
C GLY A 47 7.99 -2.08 10.80
N GLY A 48 7.03 -2.36 9.91
CA GLY A 48 6.20 -3.57 9.93
C GLY A 48 4.94 -3.46 10.82
N PHE A 49 3.96 -4.34 10.57
CA PHE A 49 2.73 -4.43 11.35
C PHE A 49 2.76 -5.62 12.30
N LYS A 50 2.22 -5.45 13.52
CA LYS A 50 2.16 -6.52 14.52
C LYS A 50 1.05 -7.54 14.24
N SER A 51 0.07 -7.20 13.39
CA SER A 51 -1.00 -8.11 12.98
C SER A 51 -1.59 -7.75 11.61
N PRO A 52 -2.22 -8.73 10.91
CA PRO A 52 -2.97 -8.45 9.68
C PRO A 52 -4.11 -7.44 9.87
N ARG A 53 -4.79 -7.47 11.04
CA ARG A 53 -5.86 -6.51 11.35
C ARG A 53 -5.33 -5.08 11.44
N GLN A 54 -4.15 -4.88 12.01
CA GLN A 54 -3.50 -3.58 12.08
C GLN A 54 -3.13 -3.08 10.67
N ALA A 55 -2.57 -3.97 9.84
CA ALA A 55 -2.28 -3.65 8.44
C ALA A 55 -3.56 -3.24 7.68
N GLN A 56 -4.66 -3.98 7.87
CA GLN A 56 -5.92 -3.69 7.19
C GLN A 56 -6.50 -2.32 7.59
N ARG A 57 -6.51 -1.99 8.89
CA ARG A 57 -6.96 -0.69 9.39
C ARG A 57 -6.11 0.46 8.85
N PHE A 58 -4.81 0.24 8.72
CA PHE A 58 -3.92 1.20 8.10
C PHE A 58 -4.25 1.37 6.62
N LEU A 59 -4.30 0.27 5.86
CA LEU A 59 -4.57 0.30 4.43
C LEU A 59 -5.91 0.97 4.10
N SER A 60 -6.94 0.81 4.94
CA SER A 60 -8.24 1.43 4.71
C SER A 60 -8.24 2.96 4.78
N ALA A 61 -7.36 3.55 5.60
CA ALA A 61 -7.29 5.01 5.78
C ALA A 61 -6.12 5.66 5.04
N HIS A 62 -5.05 4.90 4.78
CA HIS A 62 -3.77 5.44 4.34
C HIS A 62 -3.85 6.20 3.01
N ASP A 63 -4.57 5.69 2.01
CA ASP A 63 -4.65 6.36 0.71
C ASP A 63 -5.39 7.70 0.78
N GLN A 64 -6.37 7.82 1.70
CA GLN A 64 -7.08 9.08 1.96
C GLN A 64 -6.15 10.09 2.64
N THR A 65 -5.37 9.65 3.64
CA THR A 65 -4.35 10.49 4.28
C THR A 65 -3.26 10.91 3.29
N ASP A 66 -2.74 9.99 2.47
CA ASP A 66 -1.70 10.27 1.47
C ASP A 66 -2.18 11.30 0.43
N ALA A 67 -3.45 11.24 0.01
CA ALA A 67 -4.03 12.18 -0.96
C ALA A 67 -3.98 13.64 -0.48
N ILE A 68 -4.21 13.86 0.82
CA ILE A 68 -4.22 15.19 1.44
C ILE A 68 -2.78 15.66 1.72
N PHE A 69 -1.93 14.78 2.26
CA PHE A 69 -0.61 15.18 2.77
C PHE A 69 0.55 15.06 1.79
N ARG A 70 0.37 14.39 0.64
CA ARG A 70 1.38 14.26 -0.42
C ARG A 70 0.94 14.89 -1.74
N PRO A 71 0.76 16.21 -1.78
CA PRO A 71 0.63 16.89 -3.06
C PRO A 71 1.90 16.67 -3.88
N ARG A 72 1.76 16.57 -5.20
CA ARG A 72 2.86 16.30 -6.13
C ARG A 72 3.89 17.43 -6.10
N ARG A 73 4.83 17.41 -5.14
CA ARG A 73 5.81 18.49 -4.86
C ARG A 73 6.53 19.00 -6.11
N HIS A 74 6.85 18.10 -7.04
CA HIS A 74 7.51 18.42 -8.31
C HIS A 74 6.68 19.32 -9.24
N ARG A 75 5.38 19.52 -8.95
CA ARG A 75 4.46 20.38 -9.72
C ARG A 75 4.16 21.71 -9.03
N LEU A 76 4.70 21.94 -7.84
CA LEU A 76 4.36 23.09 -7.00
C LEU A 76 5.60 23.94 -6.73
N SER A 77 5.42 25.26 -6.73
CA SER A 77 6.40 26.16 -6.15
C SER A 77 6.48 25.95 -4.64
N ALA A 78 7.59 26.35 -4.01
CA ALA A 78 7.76 26.22 -2.56
C ALA A 78 6.59 26.87 -1.79
N ARG A 79 6.20 28.10 -2.17
CA ARG A 79 5.07 28.81 -1.55
C ARG A 79 3.76 28.05 -1.68
N SER A 80 3.44 27.56 -2.87
CA SER A 80 2.21 26.77 -3.10
C SER A 80 2.20 25.47 -2.31
N TYR A 81 3.36 24.82 -2.19
CA TYR A 81 3.50 23.63 -1.37
C TYR A 81 3.28 23.92 0.12
N HIS A 82 3.79 25.04 0.65
CA HIS A 82 3.54 25.46 2.02
C HIS A 82 2.06 25.72 2.29
N HIS A 83 1.38 26.44 1.40
CA HIS A 83 -0.07 26.68 1.50
C HIS A 83 -0.85 25.35 1.47
N ALA A 84 -0.60 24.49 0.49
CA ALA A 84 -1.26 23.18 0.40
C ALA A 84 -1.03 22.31 1.65
N ARG A 85 0.12 22.45 2.32
CA ARG A 85 0.39 21.77 3.59
C ARG A 85 -0.40 22.37 4.75
N GLN A 86 -0.59 23.68 4.80
CA GLN A 86 -1.43 24.33 5.81
C GLN A 86 -2.89 23.92 5.65
N ASP A 87 -3.41 23.97 4.42
CA ASP A 87 -4.78 23.55 4.09
C ASP A 87 -5.02 22.08 4.47
N ALA A 88 -4.04 21.20 4.17
CA ALA A 88 -4.07 19.80 4.56
C ALA A 88 -4.20 19.60 6.08
N PHE A 89 -3.49 20.40 6.89
CA PHE A 89 -3.60 20.33 8.35
C PHE A 89 -4.92 20.86 8.87
N ALA A 90 -5.47 21.93 8.27
CA ALA A 90 -6.78 22.45 8.63
C ALA A 90 -7.88 21.42 8.36
N LEU A 91 -7.92 20.86 7.15
CA LEU A 91 -8.86 19.78 6.78
C LEU A 91 -8.75 18.57 7.73
N TRP A 92 -7.52 18.20 8.10
CA TRP A 92 -7.31 17.10 9.03
C TRP A 92 -7.88 17.39 10.42
N ALA A 93 -7.68 18.61 10.93
CA ALA A 93 -8.25 19.03 12.20
C ALA A 93 -9.79 18.92 12.16
N ASP A 94 -10.42 19.45 11.11
CA ASP A 94 -11.87 19.40 10.94
C ASP A 94 -12.40 17.96 10.94
N TYR A 95 -11.80 17.07 10.14
CA TYR A 95 -12.19 15.65 10.12
C TYR A 95 -12.02 14.97 11.48
N THR A 96 -10.95 15.28 12.22
CA THR A 96 -10.74 14.70 13.55
C THR A 96 -11.75 15.21 14.57
N THR A 97 -12.19 16.46 14.45
CA THR A 97 -13.27 17.02 15.27
C THR A 97 -14.61 16.35 14.93
N GLU A 98 -14.94 16.19 13.65
CA GLU A 98 -16.17 15.50 13.22
C GLU A 98 -16.22 14.03 13.68
N LEU A 99 -15.10 13.31 13.62
CA LEU A 99 -15.02 11.91 14.04
C LEU A 99 -15.08 11.70 15.57
N SER A 100 -14.89 12.75 16.35
CA SER A 100 -14.90 12.70 17.82
C SER A 100 -16.17 13.29 18.46
N ALA A 101 -17.06 13.83 17.64
CA ALA A 101 -18.40 14.27 18.01
C ALA A 101 -19.41 13.11 17.98
#